data_AF-A0A820U3N0-F1
#
_entry.id   AF-A0A820U3N0-F1
#
_cell.length_a   1.000
_cell.length_b   1.000
_cell.length_c   1.000
_cell.angle_alpha   90.00
_cell.angle_beta   90.00
_cell.angle_gamma   90.00
#
_symmetry.space_group_name_H-M   'P 1'
#
loop_
_entity.id
_entity.type
_entity.pdbx_description
1 polymer ?
#
loop_
_entity_poly.entity_id
_entity_poly.type
_entity_poly.pdbx_seq_one_letter_code
_entity_poly.pdbx_strand_id
1 'polypeptide(L)'
;MEAFKSSSLAPSTIVNSTYSSAWTTNSQKFARISGGVANYYYEAIRVIVNTSGNYNITSSSNIDTYGYLYASSFYPSNISLNLIAQDDDSGGNLQFKFTRFFDSSVVYILVATTYSGGVMAPFSIIVSGPSRVSLLYTNTTSVTPMNITTATIASTT
;
A
#
# COMPACT_ATOMS: atom_id res chain seq x y z
N MET A 1 26.82 8.22 43.82
CA MET A 1 27.20 8.08 42.39
C MET A 1 26.28 7.03 41.83
N GLU A 2 25.15 7.45 41.26
CA GLU A 2 24.12 6.52 40.77
C GLU A 2 24.50 6.03 39.37
N ALA A 3 24.60 4.71 39.20
CA ALA A 3 24.88 4.10 37.91
C ALA A 3 23.61 4.12 37.05
N PHE A 4 23.67 4.82 35.92
CA PHE A 4 22.65 4.72 34.88
C PHE A 4 22.61 3.28 34.36
N LYS A 5 21.52 2.57 34.65
CA LYS A 5 21.19 1.30 33.98
C LYS A 5 20.97 1.61 32.50
N SER A 6 21.95 1.24 31.66
CA SER A 6 21.79 1.21 30.21
C SER A 6 20.74 0.16 29.85
N SER A 7 19.58 0.59 29.37
CA SER A 7 18.56 -0.30 28.83
C SER A 7 19.02 -0.80 27.46
N SER A 8 19.52 -2.04 27.39
CA SER A 8 19.81 -2.67 26.10
C SER A 8 18.48 -2.97 25.39
N LEU A 9 18.17 -2.23 24.33
CA LEU A 9 17.08 -2.59 23.42
C LEU A 9 17.43 -3.94 22.78
N ALA A 10 16.51 -4.92 22.85
CA ALA A 10 16.64 -6.15 22.09
C ALA A 10 16.76 -5.82 20.59
N PRO A 11 17.51 -6.61 19.79
CA PRO A 11 17.59 -6.39 18.36
C PRO A 11 16.19 -6.43 17.76
N SER A 12 15.80 -5.35 17.07
CA SER A 12 14.52 -5.28 16.38
C SER A 12 14.51 -6.33 15.26
N THR A 13 13.65 -7.34 15.39
CA THR A 13 13.49 -8.34 14.34
C THR A 13 12.67 -7.73 13.22
N ILE A 14 13.23 -7.65 12.02
CA ILE A 14 12.50 -7.24 10.82
C ILE A 14 11.71 -8.43 10.29
N VAL A 15 10.43 -8.22 10.06
CA VAL A 15 9.50 -9.23 9.55
C VAL A 15 9.07 -8.86 8.14
N ASN A 16 9.04 -9.86 7.25
CA ASN A 16 8.60 -9.70 5.87
C ASN A 16 7.17 -10.22 5.67
N SER A 17 6.39 -9.48 4.88
CA SER A 17 5.07 -9.88 4.37
C SER A 17 5.08 -9.73 2.85
N THR A 18 4.48 -10.68 2.14
CA THR A 18 4.51 -10.73 0.68
C THR A 18 3.10 -10.81 0.12
N TYR A 19 2.87 -10.10 -0.97
CA TYR A 19 1.68 -10.17 -1.81
C TYR A 19 2.10 -10.43 -3.25
N SER A 20 1.42 -11.31 -3.97
CA SER A 20 1.76 -11.63 -5.37
C SER A 20 0.49 -11.66 -6.21
N SER A 21 0.56 -11.08 -7.40
CA SER A 21 -0.55 -11.01 -8.37
C SER A 21 0.00 -10.81 -9.79
N ALA A 22 -0.86 -10.51 -10.76
CA ALA A 22 -0.48 -10.13 -12.11
C ALA A 22 -1.45 -9.08 -12.67
N TRP A 23 -0.91 -8.09 -13.39
CA TRP A 23 -1.73 -7.25 -14.24
C TRP A 23 -2.18 -8.05 -15.46
N THR A 24 -3.47 -8.06 -15.74
CA THR A 24 -4.08 -8.80 -16.86
C THR A 24 -5.03 -7.89 -17.63
N THR A 25 -5.60 -8.37 -18.73
CA THR A 25 -6.60 -7.63 -19.51
C THR A 25 -7.86 -7.28 -18.70
N ASN A 26 -8.10 -8.00 -17.59
CA ASN A 26 -9.23 -7.76 -16.69
C ASN A 26 -8.90 -6.76 -15.57
N SER A 27 -7.63 -6.37 -15.42
CA SER A 27 -7.23 -5.38 -14.42
C SER A 27 -7.79 -4.00 -14.80
N GLN A 28 -8.17 -3.23 -13.77
CA GLN A 28 -8.63 -1.86 -13.97
C GLN A 28 -7.51 -0.98 -14.50
N LYS A 29 -7.88 0.12 -15.17
CA LYS A 29 -6.95 1.11 -15.71
C LYS A 29 -7.22 2.49 -15.14
N PHE A 30 -6.16 3.28 -15.06
CA PHE A 30 -6.20 4.69 -14.69
C PHE A 30 -5.27 5.53 -15.57
N ALA A 31 -5.47 6.85 -15.53
CA ALA A 31 -4.54 7.82 -16.10
C ALA A 31 -3.50 8.22 -15.05
N ARG A 32 -2.29 8.57 -15.50
CA ARG A 32 -1.23 9.08 -14.61
C ARG A 32 -1.56 10.45 -14.06
N ILE A 33 -0.83 10.86 -13.01
CA ILE A 33 -0.89 12.21 -12.44
C ILE A 33 -0.59 13.30 -13.48
N SER A 34 0.32 13.01 -14.42
CA SER A 34 0.63 13.89 -15.55
C SER A 34 -0.52 14.03 -16.57
N GLY A 35 -1.64 13.33 -16.36
CA GLY A 35 -2.76 13.25 -17.28
C GLY A 35 -2.55 12.22 -18.40
N GLY A 36 -3.42 12.28 -19.40
CA GLY A 36 -3.39 11.42 -20.58
C GLY A 36 -4.46 10.32 -20.58
N VAL A 37 -4.29 9.35 -21.48
CA VAL A 37 -5.21 8.23 -21.65
C VAL A 37 -5.08 7.26 -20.48
N ALA A 38 -6.20 6.73 -19.99
CA ALA A 38 -6.23 5.69 -18.98
C ALA A 38 -5.79 4.33 -19.55
N ASN A 39 -4.49 4.13 -19.70
CA ASN A 39 -3.91 2.92 -20.31
C ASN A 39 -2.99 2.12 -19.36
N TYR A 40 -2.88 2.49 -18.08
CA TYR A 40 -2.03 1.79 -17.11
C TYR A 40 -2.86 0.82 -16.29
N TYR A 41 -2.58 -0.47 -16.41
CA TYR A 41 -3.19 -1.48 -15.55
C TYR A 41 -2.68 -1.31 -14.13
N TYR A 42 -3.58 -1.31 -13.16
CA TYR A 42 -3.19 -1.17 -11.75
C TYR A 42 -3.87 -2.21 -10.88
N GLU A 43 -3.31 -2.39 -9.70
CA GLU A 43 -3.92 -3.12 -8.61
C GLU A 43 -3.81 -2.31 -7.32
N ALA A 44 -4.94 -2.11 -6.64
CA ALA A 44 -4.99 -1.42 -5.36
C ALA A 44 -4.97 -2.46 -4.21
N ILE A 45 -4.06 -2.26 -3.28
CA ILE A 45 -3.76 -3.17 -2.18
C ILE A 45 -3.89 -2.37 -0.87
N ARG A 46 -4.78 -2.81 0.01
CA ARG A 46 -4.84 -2.30 1.38
C ARG A 46 -3.63 -2.80 2.14
N VAL A 47 -2.91 -1.89 2.76
CA VAL A 47 -1.76 -2.15 3.61
C VAL A 47 -2.16 -1.83 5.04
N ILE A 48 -2.34 -2.87 5.86
CA ILE A 48 -2.79 -2.76 7.24
C ILE A 48 -1.67 -3.23 8.15
N VAL A 49 -1.18 -2.33 9.00
CA VAL A 49 -0.14 -2.60 10.00
C VAL A 49 -0.75 -2.65 11.38
N ASN A 50 -0.28 -3.58 12.22
CA ASN A 50 -0.72 -3.69 13.61
C ASN A 50 0.26 -3.00 14.59
N THR A 51 1.39 -2.51 14.08
CA THR A 51 2.41 -1.83 14.88
C THR A 51 2.88 -0.60 14.11
N SER A 52 2.71 0.58 14.69
CA SER A 52 3.24 1.81 14.10
C SER A 52 4.76 1.76 14.02
N GLY A 53 5.33 2.27 12.94
CA GLY A 53 6.78 2.23 12.74
C GLY A 53 7.20 2.41 11.29
N ASN A 54 8.51 2.36 11.06
CA ASN A 54 9.05 2.45 9.70
C ASN A 54 8.94 1.11 8.99
N TYR A 55 8.33 1.12 7.81
CA TYR A 55 8.25 -0.01 6.90
C TYR A 55 8.95 0.33 5.59
N ASN A 56 9.56 -0.69 4.98
CA ASN A 56 9.98 -0.65 3.59
C ASN A 56 8.99 -1.43 2.75
N ILE A 57 8.60 -0.87 1.61
CA ILE A 57 7.79 -1.54 0.59
C ILE A 57 8.62 -1.58 -0.68
N THR A 58 8.70 -2.72 -1.35
CA THR A 58 9.43 -2.85 -2.62
C THR A 58 8.67 -3.79 -3.55
N SER A 59 8.62 -3.47 -4.84
CA SER A 59 8.10 -4.39 -5.85
C SER A 59 9.17 -5.37 -6.34
N SER A 60 8.71 -6.44 -6.98
CA SER A 60 9.55 -7.37 -7.72
C SER A 60 8.77 -7.87 -8.93
N SER A 61 9.33 -7.63 -10.11
CA SER A 61 8.81 -8.07 -11.40
C SER A 61 9.95 -8.15 -12.43
N ASN A 62 9.66 -8.68 -13.62
CA ASN A 62 10.57 -8.69 -14.77
C ASN A 62 10.42 -7.45 -15.66
N ILE A 63 9.60 -6.48 -15.24
CA ILE A 63 9.36 -5.22 -15.93
C ILE A 63 9.58 -4.03 -14.99
N ASP A 64 9.63 -2.85 -15.58
CA ASP A 64 9.65 -1.57 -14.87
C ASP A 64 8.31 -1.29 -14.19
N THR A 65 8.33 -1.18 -12.87
CA THR A 65 7.13 -1.02 -12.03
C THR A 65 7.02 0.40 -11.50
N TYR A 66 5.81 0.84 -11.20
CA TYR A 66 5.57 2.14 -10.58
C TYR A 66 4.56 1.95 -9.43
N GLY A 67 4.92 2.43 -8.24
CA GLY A 67 4.05 2.46 -7.07
C GLY A 67 3.49 3.85 -6.77
N TYR A 68 2.27 3.91 -6.29
CA TYR A 68 1.70 5.08 -5.62
C TYR A 68 1.20 4.66 -4.23
N LEU A 69 1.48 5.47 -3.23
CA LEU A 69 1.11 5.20 -1.85
C LEU A 69 0.19 6.30 -1.33
N TYR A 70 -0.94 5.90 -0.76
CA TYR A 70 -1.98 6.78 -0.26
C TYR A 70 -2.26 6.54 1.22
N ALA A 71 -2.61 7.60 1.93
CA ALA A 71 -3.22 7.50 3.24
C ALA A 71 -4.74 7.38 3.10
N SER A 72 -5.36 6.42 3.79
CA SER A 72 -6.81 6.19 3.85
C SER A 72 -7.48 5.72 2.53
N SER A 73 -7.36 6.46 1.43
CA SER A 73 -8.14 6.17 0.21
C SER A 73 -7.42 6.53 -1.08
N PHE A 74 -7.78 5.84 -2.17
CA PHE A 74 -7.24 6.05 -3.52
C PHE A 74 -8.40 6.19 -4.49
N TYR A 75 -8.45 7.29 -5.24
CA TYR A 75 -9.48 7.53 -6.26
C TYR A 75 -8.85 7.54 -7.66
N PRO A 76 -9.14 6.59 -8.56
CA PRO A 76 -8.53 6.56 -9.89
C PRO A 76 -8.95 7.75 -10.77
N SER A 77 -10.08 8.40 -10.45
CA SER A 77 -10.53 9.64 -11.08
C SER A 77 -9.86 10.90 -10.50
N ASN A 78 -9.21 10.79 -9.34
CA ASN A 78 -8.48 11.87 -8.68
C ASN A 78 -7.23 11.31 -7.98
N ILE A 79 -6.27 10.88 -8.80
CA ILE A 79 -5.03 10.21 -8.40
C ILE A 79 -4.14 11.06 -7.46
N SER A 80 -4.28 12.37 -7.45
CA SER A 80 -3.49 13.23 -6.56
C SER A 80 -4.05 13.29 -5.13
N LEU A 81 -5.32 12.92 -4.94
CA LEU A 81 -5.98 13.00 -3.63
C LEU A 81 -5.41 11.96 -2.67
N ASN A 82 -4.98 12.41 -1.48
CA ASN A 82 -4.40 11.60 -0.41
C ASN A 82 -3.09 10.86 -0.74
N LEU A 83 -2.45 11.20 -1.87
CA LEU A 83 -1.16 10.66 -2.24
C LEU A 83 -0.08 11.15 -1.25
N ILE A 84 0.74 10.22 -0.76
CA ILE A 84 1.82 10.51 0.19
C ILE A 84 3.21 10.12 -0.31
N ALA A 85 3.29 9.24 -1.32
CA ALA A 85 4.53 8.90 -2.01
C ALA A 85 4.25 8.26 -3.36
N GLN A 86 5.21 8.37 -4.27
CA GLN A 86 5.22 7.66 -5.55
C GLN A 86 6.68 7.42 -5.95
N ASP A 87 6.97 6.31 -6.61
CA ASP A 87 8.33 5.91 -7.00
C ASP A 87 8.23 4.83 -8.09
N ASP A 88 9.24 4.74 -8.95
CA ASP A 88 9.34 3.75 -10.03
C ASP A 88 10.66 2.95 -10.05
N ASP A 89 11.77 3.45 -9.51
CA ASP A 89 13.07 2.78 -9.71
C ASP A 89 13.99 2.66 -8.47
N SER A 90 13.61 3.23 -7.31
CA SER A 90 14.50 3.29 -6.13
C SER A 90 14.76 1.93 -5.45
N GLY A 91 14.05 0.87 -5.85
CA GLY A 91 14.24 -0.51 -5.39
C GLY A 91 15.34 -1.28 -6.11
N GLY A 92 15.91 -0.71 -7.18
CA GLY A 92 16.84 -1.39 -8.07
C GLY A 92 16.11 -2.31 -9.06
N ASN A 93 16.76 -2.64 -10.18
CA ASN A 93 16.13 -3.39 -11.28
C ASN A 93 14.80 -2.79 -11.75
N LEU A 94 14.68 -1.45 -11.77
CA LEU A 94 13.47 -0.71 -12.16
C LEU A 94 12.24 -1.08 -11.30
N GLN A 95 12.47 -1.41 -10.03
CA GLN A 95 11.43 -1.68 -9.06
C GLN A 95 11.21 -0.46 -8.17
N PHE A 96 9.96 -0.12 -7.88
CA PHE A 96 9.68 0.96 -6.94
C PHE A 96 10.02 0.56 -5.50
N LYS A 97 10.37 1.55 -4.68
CA LYS A 97 10.60 1.38 -3.26
C LYS A 97 10.12 2.57 -2.43
N PHE A 98 9.47 2.27 -1.31
CA PHE A 98 9.11 3.24 -0.28
C PHE A 98 9.77 2.89 1.04
N THR A 99 10.22 3.91 1.77
CA THR A 99 10.53 3.84 3.20
C THR A 99 9.69 4.88 3.92
N ARG A 100 8.72 4.45 4.73
CA ARG A 100 7.76 5.36 5.38
C ARG A 100 7.36 4.89 6.77
N PHE A 101 7.05 5.84 7.64
CA PHE A 101 6.40 5.58 8.91
C PHE A 101 4.90 5.33 8.68
N PHE A 102 4.41 4.17 9.09
CA PHE A 102 2.99 3.84 9.10
C PHE A 102 2.45 3.91 10.51
N ASP A 103 1.27 4.51 10.64
CA ASP A 103 0.47 4.52 11.86
C ASP A 103 -0.51 3.35 11.82
N SER A 104 -0.57 2.53 12.87
CA SER A 104 -1.47 1.37 12.93
C SER A 104 -2.96 1.75 13.03
N SER A 105 -3.29 3.01 13.29
CA SER A 105 -4.66 3.53 13.22
C SER A 105 -5.10 3.90 11.80
N VAL A 106 -4.17 3.94 10.83
CA VAL A 106 -4.45 4.32 9.44
C VAL A 106 -4.35 3.12 8.52
N VAL A 107 -5.35 2.95 7.66
CA VAL A 107 -5.26 2.02 6.52
C VAL A 107 -4.61 2.76 5.36
N TYR A 108 -3.55 2.18 4.80
CA TYR A 108 -2.89 2.73 3.62
C TYR A 108 -3.34 1.97 2.37
N ILE A 109 -3.29 2.63 1.21
CA ILE A 109 -3.51 2.00 -0.09
C ILE A 109 -2.22 2.09 -0.89
N LEU A 110 -1.67 0.94 -1.26
CA LEU A 110 -0.62 0.83 -2.26
C LEU A 110 -1.28 0.53 -3.61
N VAL A 111 -1.03 1.38 -4.60
CA VAL A 111 -1.40 1.11 -5.98
C VAL A 111 -0.13 0.68 -6.71
N ALA A 112 -0.09 -0.58 -7.12
CA ALA A 112 0.97 -1.13 -7.95
C ALA A 112 0.54 -1.07 -9.42
N THR A 113 1.39 -0.51 -10.28
CA THR A 113 1.20 -0.40 -11.73
C THR A 113 2.55 -0.55 -12.44
N THR A 114 2.55 -0.41 -13.76
CA THR A 114 3.74 -0.43 -14.62
C THR A 114 4.22 0.98 -14.96
N TYR A 115 5.53 1.12 -15.27
CA TYR A 115 6.07 2.38 -15.77
C TYR A 115 5.54 2.71 -17.18
N SER A 116 5.39 1.70 -18.04
CA SER A 116 4.84 1.87 -19.39
C SER A 116 3.37 1.47 -19.46
N GLY A 117 2.56 2.24 -20.18
CA GLY A 117 1.14 1.94 -20.37
C GLY A 117 0.91 0.68 -21.21
N GLY A 118 -0.18 -0.03 -20.96
CA GLY A 118 -0.57 -1.24 -21.69
C GLY A 118 0.24 -2.49 -21.38
N VAL A 119 1.20 -2.41 -20.45
CA VAL A 119 2.06 -3.53 -20.06
C VAL A 119 1.39 -4.39 -18.99
N MET A 120 1.55 -5.70 -19.10
CA MET A 120 1.02 -6.72 -18.19
C MET A 120 2.17 -7.63 -17.78
N ALA A 121 2.23 -8.00 -16.51
CA ALA A 121 3.23 -8.92 -15.97
C ALA A 121 2.79 -9.43 -14.61
N PRO A 122 3.31 -10.59 -14.16
CA PRO A 122 3.29 -10.95 -12.76
C PRO A 122 4.15 -9.99 -11.94
N PHE A 123 3.74 -9.74 -10.70
CA PHE A 123 4.51 -8.95 -9.75
C PHE A 123 4.34 -9.47 -8.34
N SER A 124 5.27 -9.09 -7.47
CA SER A 124 5.15 -9.25 -6.03
C SER A 124 5.47 -7.95 -5.30
N ILE A 125 4.81 -7.74 -4.17
CA ILE A 125 5.10 -6.67 -3.23
C ILE A 125 5.66 -7.31 -1.97
N ILE A 126 6.79 -6.78 -1.51
CA ILE A 126 7.48 -7.21 -0.30
C ILE A 126 7.47 -6.04 0.68
N VAL A 127 6.90 -6.27 1.85
CA VAL A 127 6.86 -5.28 2.94
C VAL A 127 7.67 -5.79 4.11
N SER A 128 8.67 -5.03 4.53
CA SER A 128 9.52 -5.35 5.69
C SER A 128 9.40 -4.27 6.77
N GLY A 129 9.30 -4.68 8.03
CA GLY A 129 9.19 -3.74 9.14
C GLY A 129 9.07 -4.43 10.50
N PRO A 130 8.59 -3.71 11.54
CA PRO A 130 8.56 -4.21 12.92
C PRO A 130 7.52 -5.31 13.18
N SER A 131 6.55 -5.53 12.27
CA SER A 131 5.51 -6.56 12.43
C SER A 131 5.02 -7.09 11.09
N ARG A 132 4.24 -8.18 11.12
CA ARG A 132 3.53 -8.67 9.92
C ARG A 132 2.51 -7.65 9.45
N VAL A 133 2.37 -7.53 8.14
CA VAL A 133 1.47 -6.61 7.45
C VAL A 133 0.41 -7.42 6.72
N SER A 134 -0.85 -7.02 6.85
CA SER A 134 -1.92 -7.60 6.03
C SER A 134 -2.02 -6.83 4.72
N LEU A 135 -1.84 -7.55 3.61
CA LEU A 135 -1.89 -7.04 2.24
C LEU A 135 -3.11 -7.65 1.57
N LEU A 136 -4.12 -6.83 1.29
CA LEU A 136 -5.40 -7.28 0.79
C LEU A 136 -5.76 -6.54 -0.49
N TYR A 137 -6.08 -7.29 -1.55
CA TYR A 137 -6.68 -6.73 -2.76
C TYR A 137 -7.92 -5.90 -2.42
N THR A 138 -8.10 -4.76 -3.09
CA THR A 138 -9.32 -3.98 -3.00
C THR A 138 -9.75 -3.43 -4.37
N ASN A 139 -11.03 -3.65 -4.69
CA ASN A 139 -11.71 -2.91 -5.76
C ASN A 139 -12.35 -1.62 -5.26
N THR A 140 -12.45 -1.43 -3.94
CA THR A 140 -13.02 -0.23 -3.36
C THR A 140 -11.94 0.83 -3.19
N THR A 141 -12.18 1.95 -3.86
CA THR A 141 -11.39 3.19 -3.87
C THR A 141 -11.56 4.00 -2.57
N SER A 142 -12.46 3.56 -1.69
CA SER A 142 -12.79 4.21 -0.43
C SER A 142 -12.92 3.15 0.66
N VAL A 143 -12.20 3.33 1.78
CA VAL A 143 -12.73 2.93 3.08
C VAL A 143 -13.55 4.13 3.56
N THR A 144 -14.87 4.06 3.42
CA THR A 144 -15.72 4.87 4.28
C THR A 144 -15.40 4.45 5.73
N PRO A 145 -15.27 5.39 6.69
CA PRO A 145 -15.38 5.02 8.08
C PRO A 145 -16.71 4.27 8.23
N MET A 146 -16.70 3.06 8.77
CA MET A 146 -17.95 2.40 9.13
C MET A 146 -18.67 3.31 10.12
N ASN A 147 -19.68 4.05 9.66
CA ASN A 147 -20.69 4.58 10.56
C ASN A 147 -21.42 3.36 11.13
N ILE A 148 -21.08 3.01 12.37
CA ILE A 148 -21.89 2.12 13.20
C ILE A 148 -23.25 2.82 13.32
N THR A 149 -24.20 2.48 12.46
CA THR A 149 -25.60 2.85 12.65
C THR A 149 -26.16 1.83 13.62
N THR A 150 -26.38 2.28 14.84
CA THR A 150 -27.03 1.51 15.90
C THR A 150 -28.37 1.00 15.35
N ALA A 151 -28.52 -0.31 15.22
CA ALA A 151 -29.80 -0.91 14.87
C ALA A 151 -30.79 -0.66 16.01
N THR A 152 -31.75 0.24 15.79
CA THR A 152 -32.90 0.41 16.67
C THR A 152 -33.75 -0.86 16.59
N ILE A 153 -33.74 -1.68 17.64
CA ILE A 153 -34.66 -2.79 17.78
C ILE A 153 -36.04 -2.19 18.08
N ALA A 154 -36.95 -2.23 17.12
CA ALA A 154 -38.36 -1.99 17.37
C ALA A 154 -38.94 -3.24 18.04
N SER A 155 -39.20 -3.15 19.34
CA SER A 155 -40.05 -4.09 20.06
C SER A 155 -41.51 -3.70 19.86
N THR A 156 -42.26 -4.49 19.11
CA THR A 156 -43.73 -4.41 19.09
C THR A 156 -44.30 -5.38 20.13
N THR A 157 -45.06 -4.81 21.06
CA THR A 157 -46.01 -5.47 21.97
C THR A 157 -47.15 -6.15 21.23
#